data_AF-A0A7Y7B3B0-F1
#
_entry.id   AF-A0A7Y7B3B0-F1
#
_cell.length_a   1.000
_cell.length_b   1.000
_cell.length_c   1.000
_cell.angle_alpha   90.00
_cell.angle_beta   90.00
_cell.angle_gamma   90.00
#
_symmetry.space_group_name_H-M   'P 1'
#
loop_
_entity.id
_entity.type
_entity.pdbx_description
1 polymer ?
#
loop_
_entity_poly.entity_id
_entity_poly.type
_entity_poly.pdbx_seq_one_letter_code
_entity_poly.pdbx_strand_id
1 'polypeptide(L)'
;MTEQTDGGLPHGLDLTPAEEGMWQAFRQGSTHDLRAAEHERNDPDGPHAWGPERSVRAAVLARLLLDGPPALPGRVAALKLNGVRITGRLDLSGGTVVPYVELHNCRFDQQLLLPECHFTTLRLVGCAIPRLEAARLHTEGDLHLPRSVIRHGVRLTDARIGTDLLLNQVVVRRDRHGVSVAADGLTVGQDLQAEMMRSYGELSLRGATVGASLSLRGSALHNPYGRRALNAPQLTVERTLYLTAVGISGSAFPGGTPPYGITPGTPERGTRVQRFECHGGARLDDGRFGDAVDLSEARFVMQQDQELSLRRLQTPELRFLGDRPERGRVVLSGARVTNLVDRYDSWPGPGGLTMAGFFYENLIPLGRFPLPLRLEWVAAATPEYAPEPYERLASALRDSGEDEDAREVLLAKQRRRRETLPLAGRAWGYLQDWAVAYGYRPGRAAVWMAVLWALGTLYFSHQHFEPVKENEGPAWNPELYTLDLLLPVVDLGQGLAWKTTGLAQWLSAALILLGWVLATTVAAGASRLLRRQ
;
A
#
# COMPACT_ATOMS: atom_id res chain seq x y z
N MET A 1 -32.03 -46.97 35.79
CA MET A 1 -31.12 -46.65 36.91
C MET A 1 -29.99 -45.84 36.31
N THR A 2 -30.19 -44.52 36.26
CA THR A 2 -29.25 -43.54 35.73
C THR A 2 -28.09 -43.42 36.70
N GLU A 3 -26.90 -43.83 36.30
CA GLU A 3 -25.67 -43.48 37.02
C GLU A 3 -25.59 -41.95 37.06
N GLN A 4 -25.82 -41.39 38.25
CA GLN A 4 -25.37 -40.04 38.58
C GLN A 4 -23.85 -40.08 38.46
N THR A 5 -23.32 -39.55 37.36
CA THR A 5 -21.89 -39.25 37.25
C THR A 5 -21.61 -38.16 38.27
N ASP A 6 -21.17 -38.57 39.46
CA ASP A 6 -20.86 -37.68 40.56
C ASP A 6 -19.81 -36.69 40.07
N GLY A 7 -20.18 -35.43 39.89
CA GLY A 7 -19.29 -34.36 39.40
C GLY A 7 -18.24 -33.94 40.42
N GLY A 8 -17.90 -34.82 41.37
CA GLY A 8 -16.85 -34.67 42.36
C GLY A 8 -15.46 -34.55 41.74
N LEU A 9 -14.48 -34.20 42.58
CA LEU A 9 -13.07 -34.19 42.17
C LEU A 9 -12.71 -35.60 41.67
N PRO A 10 -12.05 -35.74 40.50
CA PRO A 10 -11.75 -37.05 39.94
C PRO A 10 -10.84 -37.84 40.90
N HIS A 11 -11.35 -38.96 41.42
CA HIS A 11 -10.57 -39.87 42.25
C HIS A 11 -9.36 -40.39 41.46
N GLY A 12 -8.13 -40.09 41.92
CA GLY A 12 -6.87 -40.53 41.29
C GLY A 12 -6.02 -39.41 40.66
N LEU A 13 -6.53 -38.18 40.57
CA LEU A 13 -5.72 -37.00 40.30
C LEU A 13 -5.46 -36.33 41.65
N ASP A 14 -4.25 -36.45 42.20
CA ASP A 14 -3.85 -35.70 43.40
C ASP A 14 -3.77 -34.21 43.05
N LEU A 15 -4.91 -33.52 43.10
CA LEU A 15 -5.06 -32.12 42.72
C LEU A 15 -4.49 -31.21 43.81
N THR A 16 -3.78 -30.16 43.38
CA THR A 16 -3.34 -29.10 44.29
C THR A 16 -4.51 -28.15 44.62
N PRO A 17 -4.44 -27.36 45.71
CA PRO A 17 -5.50 -26.40 46.05
C PRO A 17 -5.84 -25.41 44.91
N ALA A 18 -4.85 -25.00 44.11
CA ALA A 18 -5.06 -24.17 42.93
C ALA A 18 -5.86 -24.90 41.83
N GLU A 19 -5.56 -26.19 41.61
CA GLU A 19 -6.25 -27.01 40.62
C GLU A 19 -7.68 -27.37 41.06
N GLU A 20 -7.89 -27.64 42.35
CA GLU A 20 -9.23 -27.84 42.93
C GLU A 20 -10.08 -26.57 42.78
N GLY A 21 -9.51 -25.40 43.08
CA GLY A 21 -10.16 -24.11 42.89
C GLY A 21 -10.54 -23.85 41.44
N MET A 22 -9.63 -24.14 40.50
CA MET A 22 -9.91 -24.08 39.06
C MET A 22 -11.06 -25.03 38.66
N TRP A 23 -11.06 -26.27 39.16
CA TRP A 23 -12.09 -27.25 38.84
C TRP A 23 -13.49 -26.78 39.25
N GLN A 24 -13.61 -26.20 40.45
CA GLN A 24 -14.88 -25.65 40.93
C GLN A 24 -15.31 -24.40 40.16
N ALA A 25 -14.38 -23.49 39.88
CA ALA A 25 -14.63 -22.29 39.09
C ALA A 25 -15.12 -22.63 37.67
N PHE A 26 -14.53 -23.65 37.05
CA PHE A 26 -14.93 -24.15 35.74
C PHE A 26 -16.39 -24.58 35.70
N ARG A 27 -16.84 -25.38 36.68
CA ARG A 27 -18.24 -25.84 36.77
C ARG A 27 -19.23 -24.71 37.05
N GLN A 28 -18.77 -23.66 37.70
CA GLN A 28 -19.56 -22.45 37.98
C GLN A 28 -19.58 -21.45 36.82
N GLY A 29 -18.58 -21.50 35.93
CA GLY A 29 -18.34 -20.51 34.88
C GLY A 29 -17.76 -19.17 35.39
N SER A 30 -17.19 -19.18 36.60
CA SER A 30 -16.60 -18.01 37.27
C SER A 30 -15.09 -17.91 37.02
N THR A 31 -14.52 -16.71 37.23
CA THR A 31 -13.08 -16.50 37.06
C THR A 31 -12.31 -16.99 38.27
N HIS A 32 -11.32 -17.84 38.05
CA HIS A 32 -10.34 -18.26 39.05
C HIS A 32 -9.13 -17.33 39.02
N ASP A 33 -9.05 -16.43 40.00
CA ASP A 33 -8.01 -15.39 40.10
C ASP A 33 -6.98 -15.77 41.17
N LEU A 34 -5.72 -15.98 40.74
CA LEU A 34 -4.58 -16.32 41.57
C LEU A 34 -3.51 -15.21 41.56
N ARG A 35 -3.90 -13.97 41.25
CA ARG A 35 -2.99 -12.82 41.33
C ARG A 35 -2.58 -12.54 42.78
N ALA A 36 -1.33 -12.13 42.95
CA ALA A 36 -0.84 -11.57 44.19
C ALA A 36 -1.44 -10.16 44.43
N ALA A 37 -1.51 -9.73 45.68
CA ALA A 37 -1.97 -8.37 46.02
C ALA A 37 -1.06 -7.28 45.43
N GLU A 38 0.25 -7.54 45.35
CA GLU A 38 1.23 -6.63 44.77
C GLU A 38 1.21 -6.72 43.23
N HIS A 39 0.89 -5.61 42.56
CA HIS A 39 0.74 -5.57 41.10
C HIS A 39 2.01 -6.00 40.35
N GLU A 40 3.19 -5.61 40.85
CA GLU A 40 4.50 -5.89 40.23
C GLU A 40 4.85 -7.39 40.18
N ARG A 41 4.20 -8.22 41.02
CA ARG A 41 4.39 -9.68 41.03
C ARG A 41 3.47 -10.43 40.07
N ASN A 42 2.57 -9.71 39.40
CA ASN A 42 1.57 -10.29 38.49
C ASN A 42 1.97 -10.22 37.01
N ASP A 43 3.13 -9.64 36.68
CA ASP A 43 3.67 -9.66 35.32
C ASP A 43 4.08 -11.09 34.90
N PRO A 44 3.43 -11.69 33.88
CA PRO A 44 3.75 -13.04 33.42
C PRO A 44 5.11 -13.18 32.73
N ASP A 45 5.62 -12.10 32.11
CA ASP A 45 6.95 -12.08 31.48
C ASP A 45 8.02 -11.51 32.43
N GLY A 46 7.61 -11.07 33.62
CA GLY A 46 8.44 -10.44 34.63
C GLY A 46 9.46 -11.37 35.31
N PRO A 47 10.40 -10.78 36.08
CA PRO A 47 11.49 -11.52 36.73
C PRO A 47 11.02 -12.35 37.94
N HIS A 48 9.85 -12.03 38.51
CA HIS A 48 9.32 -12.70 39.69
C HIS A 48 8.94 -14.15 39.41
N ALA A 49 9.47 -15.07 40.22
CA ALA A 49 9.08 -16.48 40.17
C ALA A 49 7.66 -16.67 40.75
N TRP A 50 6.85 -17.49 40.09
CA TRP A 50 5.49 -17.83 40.53
C TRP A 50 5.50 -19.21 41.18
N GLY A 51 5.06 -19.30 42.43
CA GLY A 51 5.14 -20.51 43.25
C GLY A 51 4.00 -21.51 43.00
N PRO A 52 3.97 -22.63 43.75
CA PRO A 52 2.97 -23.68 43.63
C PRO A 52 1.54 -23.19 43.91
N GLU A 53 1.37 -22.16 44.74
CA GLU A 53 0.08 -21.56 45.11
C GLU A 53 -0.74 -21.01 43.94
N ARG A 54 -0.06 -20.72 42.82
CA ARG A 54 -0.66 -20.20 41.59
C ARG A 54 -0.35 -21.09 40.37
N SER A 55 0.05 -22.34 40.62
CA SER A 55 0.48 -23.27 39.58
C SER A 55 -0.60 -24.32 39.30
N VAL A 56 -0.91 -24.51 38.02
CA VAL A 56 -1.81 -25.54 37.52
C VAL A 56 -1.05 -26.40 36.51
N ARG A 57 -1.12 -27.72 36.63
CA ARG A 57 -0.52 -28.62 35.65
C ARG A 57 -1.28 -28.59 34.34
N ALA A 58 -0.54 -28.50 33.24
CA ALA A 58 -1.08 -28.53 31.88
C ALA A 58 -1.91 -29.79 31.60
N ALA A 59 -1.54 -30.94 32.18
CA ALA A 59 -2.29 -32.20 32.04
C ALA A 59 -3.70 -32.12 32.67
N VAL A 60 -3.83 -31.45 33.83
CA VAL A 60 -5.12 -31.25 34.50
C VAL A 60 -5.98 -30.28 33.69
N LEU A 61 -5.37 -29.21 33.17
CA LEU A 61 -6.06 -28.25 32.32
C LEU A 61 -6.53 -28.90 30.99
N ALA A 62 -5.70 -29.75 30.38
CA ALA A 62 -6.07 -30.51 29.18
C ALA A 62 -7.24 -31.47 29.44
N ARG A 63 -7.20 -32.19 30.57
CA ARG A 63 -8.30 -33.07 31.01
C ARG A 63 -9.60 -32.27 31.17
N LEU A 64 -9.53 -31.11 31.83
CA LEU A 64 -10.69 -30.25 32.06
C LEU A 64 -11.31 -29.72 30.74
N LEU A 65 -10.48 -29.42 29.74
CA LEU A 65 -10.95 -28.88 28.45
C LEU A 65 -11.48 -29.96 27.51
N LEU A 66 -10.92 -31.17 27.53
CA LEU A 66 -11.26 -32.25 26.61
C LEU A 66 -12.30 -33.24 27.16
N ASP A 67 -12.32 -33.44 28.48
CA ASP A 67 -13.26 -34.34 29.17
C ASP A 67 -13.54 -33.84 30.59
N GLY A 68 -14.02 -32.60 30.65
CA GLY A 68 -14.33 -31.89 31.89
C GLY A 68 -15.68 -32.31 32.50
N PRO A 69 -15.88 -32.02 33.80
CA PRO A 69 -17.14 -32.29 34.48
C PRO A 69 -18.28 -31.41 33.94
N PRO A 70 -19.54 -31.83 34.09
CA PRO A 70 -20.67 -30.98 33.73
C PRO A 70 -20.75 -29.74 34.62
N ALA A 71 -21.33 -28.68 34.04
CA ALA A 71 -21.64 -27.45 34.76
C ALA A 71 -22.58 -27.73 35.95
N LEU A 72 -22.55 -26.85 36.95
CA LEU A 72 -23.57 -26.87 38.00
C LEU A 72 -24.96 -26.54 37.43
N PRO A 73 -26.05 -27.03 38.05
CA PRO A 73 -27.40 -26.67 37.62
C PRO A 73 -27.59 -25.15 37.51
N GLY A 74 -28.06 -24.68 36.35
CA GLY A 74 -28.25 -23.25 36.07
C GLY A 74 -26.97 -22.46 35.77
N ARG A 75 -25.83 -23.13 35.54
CA ARG A 75 -24.55 -22.54 35.15
C ARG A 75 -24.09 -23.07 33.80
N VAL A 76 -23.12 -22.37 33.20
CA VAL A 76 -22.42 -22.78 31.98
C VAL A 76 -20.97 -23.02 32.33
N ALA A 77 -20.42 -24.16 31.93
CA ALA A 77 -19.02 -24.47 32.18
C ALA A 77 -18.12 -23.57 31.30
N ALA A 78 -17.12 -22.94 31.90
CA ALA A 78 -16.17 -22.09 31.20
C ALA A 78 -14.84 -22.05 31.93
N LEU A 79 -13.73 -22.09 31.20
CA LEU A 79 -12.40 -21.94 31.78
C LEU A 79 -12.01 -20.46 31.76
N LYS A 80 -12.01 -19.83 32.94
CA LYS A 80 -11.61 -18.44 33.11
C LYS A 80 -10.50 -18.35 34.17
N LEU A 81 -9.28 -18.10 33.75
CA LEU A 81 -8.12 -18.02 34.66
C LEU A 81 -7.50 -16.62 34.63
N ASN A 82 -7.02 -16.15 35.79
CA ASN A 82 -6.26 -14.91 35.89
C ASN A 82 -5.02 -15.09 36.78
N GLY A 83 -3.84 -14.74 36.28
CA GLY A 83 -2.61 -14.80 37.08
C GLY A 83 -2.06 -16.21 37.30
N VAL A 84 -2.41 -17.20 36.48
CA VAL A 84 -2.05 -18.61 36.70
C VAL A 84 -0.76 -19.00 35.96
N ARG A 85 0.12 -19.75 36.64
CA ARG A 85 1.26 -20.44 36.04
C ARG A 85 0.82 -21.82 35.54
N ILE A 86 0.97 -22.08 34.25
CA ILE A 86 0.67 -23.37 33.64
C ILE A 86 1.98 -24.14 33.51
N THR A 87 2.10 -25.22 34.29
CA THR A 87 3.30 -26.05 34.37
C THR A 87 3.21 -27.25 33.43
N GLY A 88 4.29 -27.54 32.71
CA GLY A 88 4.30 -28.58 31.68
C GLY A 88 3.77 -28.09 30.32
N ARG A 89 3.70 -29.02 29.36
CA ARG A 89 3.27 -28.76 27.98
C ARG A 89 1.77 -28.94 27.85
N LEU A 90 1.04 -27.88 27.51
CA LEU A 90 -0.39 -27.95 27.22
C LEU A 90 -0.59 -28.39 25.78
N ASP A 91 -1.15 -29.60 25.64
CA ASP A 91 -1.39 -30.25 24.36
C ASP A 91 -2.88 -30.57 24.21
N LEU A 92 -3.51 -29.89 23.25
CA LEU A 92 -4.92 -30.05 22.89
C LEU A 92 -5.06 -30.45 21.41
N SER A 93 -3.97 -30.99 20.82
CA SER A 93 -3.90 -31.34 19.40
C SER A 93 -5.05 -32.27 18.99
N GLY A 94 -5.75 -31.94 17.90
CA GLY A 94 -6.87 -32.72 17.37
C GLY A 94 -8.13 -32.78 18.26
N GLY A 95 -8.14 -32.07 19.39
CA GLY A 95 -9.27 -32.05 20.32
C GLY A 95 -10.33 -31.02 19.96
N THR A 96 -11.54 -31.20 20.50
CA THR A 96 -12.64 -30.22 20.43
C THR A 96 -12.91 -29.63 21.80
N VAL A 97 -12.65 -28.33 21.95
CA VAL A 97 -12.88 -27.57 23.17
C VAL A 97 -14.17 -26.77 23.03
N VAL A 98 -15.24 -27.33 23.58
CA VAL A 98 -16.57 -26.70 23.60
C VAL A 98 -16.66 -25.55 24.61
N PRO A 99 -16.15 -25.68 25.85
CA PRO A 99 -16.24 -24.61 26.84
C PRO A 99 -15.54 -23.33 26.38
N TYR A 100 -16.09 -22.19 26.77
CA TYR A 100 -15.44 -20.90 26.54
C TYR A 100 -14.13 -20.82 27.34
N VAL A 101 -13.03 -20.41 26.68
CA VAL A 101 -11.68 -20.33 27.28
C VAL A 101 -11.15 -18.91 27.29
N GLU A 102 -10.86 -18.41 28.48
CA GLU A 102 -10.32 -17.08 28.72
C GLU A 102 -9.18 -17.16 29.76
N LEU A 103 -7.96 -16.87 29.32
CA LEU A 103 -6.76 -16.84 30.13
C LEU A 103 -6.20 -15.41 30.15
N HIS A 104 -6.18 -14.81 31.34
CA HIS A 104 -5.69 -13.46 31.57
C HIS A 104 -4.40 -13.51 32.37
N ASN A 105 -3.38 -12.76 31.92
CA ASN A 105 -2.12 -12.61 32.65
C ASN A 105 -1.57 -13.98 33.10
N CYS A 106 -1.64 -15.00 32.24
CA CYS A 106 -1.16 -16.35 32.56
C CYS A 106 0.25 -16.58 32.01
N ARG A 107 1.04 -17.39 32.71
CA ARG A 107 2.42 -17.73 32.33
C ARG A 107 2.50 -19.20 31.97
N PHE A 108 2.96 -19.53 30.77
CA PHE A 108 3.22 -20.89 30.35
C PHE A 108 4.70 -21.23 30.52
N ASP A 109 5.01 -22.35 31.18
CA ASP A 109 6.39 -22.81 31.33
C ASP A 109 6.94 -23.43 30.04
N GLN A 110 6.06 -24.05 29.24
CA GLN A 110 6.40 -24.72 27.98
C GLN A 110 5.44 -24.29 26.85
N GLN A 111 5.68 -24.80 25.64
CA GLN A 111 4.89 -24.48 24.45
C GLN A 111 3.41 -24.90 24.56
N LEU A 112 2.54 -24.13 23.91
CA LEU A 112 1.11 -24.39 23.75
C LEU A 112 0.87 -25.05 22.38
N LEU A 113 0.37 -26.29 22.39
CA LEU A 113 0.09 -27.10 21.20
C LEU A 113 -1.42 -27.19 20.96
N LEU A 114 -1.88 -26.57 19.89
CA LEU A 114 -3.26 -26.54 19.39
C LEU A 114 -3.40 -26.98 17.91
N PRO A 115 -2.49 -27.78 17.29
CA PRO A 115 -2.68 -28.13 15.89
C PRO A 115 -3.95 -28.96 15.69
N GLU A 116 -4.72 -28.62 14.65
CA GLU A 116 -6.00 -29.29 14.31
C GLU A 116 -7.04 -29.27 15.44
N CYS A 117 -6.89 -28.36 16.42
CA CYS A 117 -7.84 -28.22 17.50
C CYS A 117 -9.04 -27.37 17.05
N HIS A 118 -10.22 -27.64 17.63
CA HIS A 118 -11.45 -26.88 17.42
C HIS A 118 -11.85 -26.16 18.71
N PHE A 119 -12.08 -24.86 18.65
CA PHE A 119 -12.58 -24.05 19.76
C PHE A 119 -13.87 -23.31 19.38
N THR A 120 -14.72 -23.03 20.37
CA THR A 120 -15.73 -21.99 20.23
C THR A 120 -15.05 -20.62 20.16
N THR A 121 -14.46 -20.15 21.27
CA THR A 121 -13.65 -18.92 21.33
C THR A 121 -12.44 -19.15 22.23
N LEU A 122 -11.27 -18.63 21.84
CA LEU A 122 -10.04 -18.72 22.63
C LEU A 122 -9.47 -17.33 22.89
N ARG A 123 -9.40 -16.93 24.17
CA ARG A 123 -8.81 -15.66 24.60
C ARG A 123 -7.60 -15.87 25.49
N LEU A 124 -6.47 -15.33 25.05
CA LEU A 124 -5.16 -15.37 25.70
C LEU A 124 -4.66 -13.92 25.86
N VAL A 125 -5.10 -13.24 26.91
CA VAL A 125 -4.92 -11.80 27.09
C VAL A 125 -3.77 -11.53 28.06
N GLY A 126 -2.72 -10.85 27.60
CA GLY A 126 -1.56 -10.52 28.43
C GLY A 126 -0.79 -11.75 28.90
N CYS A 127 -0.83 -12.86 28.16
CA CYS A 127 -0.16 -14.09 28.53
C CYS A 127 1.32 -14.10 28.10
N ALA A 128 2.18 -14.75 28.88
CA ALA A 128 3.55 -15.09 28.47
C ALA A 128 3.60 -16.54 27.97
N ILE A 129 3.82 -16.72 26.66
CA ILE A 129 3.79 -18.03 25.99
C ILE A 129 5.15 -18.28 25.34
N PRO A 130 5.86 -19.37 25.68
CA PRO A 130 7.14 -19.69 25.03
C PRO A 130 6.98 -19.85 23.51
N ARG A 131 5.99 -20.63 23.07
CA ARG A 131 5.66 -20.85 21.66
C ARG A 131 4.19 -21.22 21.51
N LEU A 132 3.53 -20.71 20.48
CA LEU A 132 2.16 -21.08 20.12
C LEU A 132 2.16 -21.83 18.79
N GLU A 133 1.84 -23.13 18.82
CA GLU A 133 1.66 -23.96 17.63
C GLU A 133 0.17 -24.23 17.43
N ALA A 134 -0.45 -23.57 16.47
CA ALA A 134 -1.88 -23.60 16.18
C ALA A 134 -2.13 -23.79 14.67
N ALA A 135 -1.33 -24.65 14.03
CA ALA A 135 -1.51 -25.00 12.63
C ALA A 135 -2.86 -25.70 12.43
N ARG A 136 -3.66 -25.28 11.44
CA ARG A 136 -5.01 -25.80 11.18
C ARG A 136 -5.96 -25.67 12.38
N LEU A 137 -5.71 -24.74 13.30
CA LEU A 137 -6.66 -24.40 14.37
C LEU A 137 -7.96 -23.89 13.75
N HIS A 138 -9.10 -24.35 14.27
CA HIS A 138 -10.41 -23.82 13.92
C HIS A 138 -11.04 -23.14 15.14
N THR A 139 -11.52 -21.91 14.97
CA THR A 139 -12.37 -21.24 15.96
C THR A 139 -13.71 -20.88 15.32
N GLU A 140 -14.83 -21.15 15.98
CA GLU A 140 -16.14 -20.68 15.53
C GLU A 140 -16.28 -19.16 15.73
N GLY A 141 -15.81 -18.69 16.89
CA GLY A 141 -15.69 -17.30 17.29
C GLY A 141 -14.26 -16.78 17.12
N ASP A 142 -13.84 -15.93 18.04
CA ASP A 142 -12.60 -15.17 17.93
C ASP A 142 -11.37 -15.94 18.44
N LEU A 143 -10.20 -15.53 17.94
CA LEU A 143 -8.90 -15.84 18.56
C LEU A 143 -8.24 -14.55 19.05
N HIS A 144 -8.13 -14.40 20.38
CA HIS A 144 -7.54 -13.20 21.00
C HIS A 144 -6.19 -13.52 21.63
N LEU A 145 -5.18 -12.77 21.24
CA LEU A 145 -3.83 -12.79 21.79
C LEU A 145 -3.33 -11.38 22.23
N PRO A 146 -4.19 -10.40 22.59
CA PRO A 146 -3.73 -9.04 22.79
C PRO A 146 -2.83 -8.92 24.01
N ARG A 147 -1.81 -8.06 23.90
CA ARG A 147 -0.80 -7.78 24.96
C ARG A 147 0.03 -8.99 25.40
N SER A 148 -0.11 -10.13 24.71
CA SER A 148 0.64 -11.33 25.04
C SER A 148 2.08 -11.23 24.52
N VAL A 149 3.01 -11.91 25.20
CA VAL A 149 4.43 -12.00 24.82
C VAL A 149 4.73 -13.43 24.38
N ILE A 150 5.20 -13.58 23.15
CA ILE A 150 5.47 -14.88 22.53
C ILE A 150 6.94 -14.96 22.12
N ARG A 151 7.71 -15.84 22.78
CA ARG A 151 9.18 -15.81 22.71
C ARG A 151 9.80 -16.57 21.53
N HIS A 152 9.10 -17.58 21.01
CA HIS A 152 9.61 -18.48 19.97
C HIS A 152 8.61 -18.68 18.83
N GLY A 153 7.99 -17.59 18.41
CA GLY A 153 7.10 -17.52 17.27
C GLY A 153 5.69 -18.08 17.50
N VAL A 154 4.81 -17.75 16.55
CA VAL A 154 3.43 -18.21 16.44
C VAL A 154 3.26 -18.91 15.11
N ARG A 155 2.64 -20.09 15.12
CA ARG A 155 2.25 -20.79 13.89
C ARG A 155 0.74 -20.91 13.81
N LEU A 156 0.17 -20.32 12.77
CA LEU A 156 -1.26 -20.31 12.42
C LEU A 156 -1.46 -20.76 10.96
N THR A 157 -0.54 -21.56 10.44
CA THR A 157 -0.59 -22.08 9.06
C THR A 157 -1.91 -22.80 8.83
N ASP A 158 -2.64 -22.44 7.78
CA ASP A 158 -3.95 -23.00 7.41
C ASP A 158 -5.02 -22.93 8.52
N ALA A 159 -4.86 -22.05 9.52
CA ALA A 159 -5.86 -21.85 10.56
C ALA A 159 -7.11 -21.14 10.00
N ARG A 160 -8.27 -21.40 10.61
CA ARG A 160 -9.57 -20.82 10.24
C ARG A 160 -10.21 -20.18 11.46
N ILE A 161 -10.24 -18.86 11.46
CA ILE A 161 -10.85 -18.05 12.52
C ILE A 161 -12.22 -17.59 12.04
N GLY A 162 -13.29 -17.99 12.72
CA GLY A 162 -14.66 -17.78 12.26
C GLY A 162 -15.10 -16.31 12.28
N THR A 163 -14.56 -15.52 13.20
CA THR A 163 -14.85 -14.07 13.35
C THR A 163 -13.54 -13.29 13.35
N ASP A 164 -13.10 -12.73 14.49
CA ASP A 164 -11.95 -11.82 14.54
C ASP A 164 -10.66 -12.49 15.05
N LEU A 165 -9.54 -12.10 14.44
CA LEU A 165 -8.19 -12.40 14.95
C LEU A 165 -7.58 -11.15 15.56
N LEU A 166 -7.49 -11.11 16.89
CA LEU A 166 -6.99 -9.95 17.64
C LEU A 166 -5.57 -10.20 18.18
N LEU A 167 -4.59 -9.52 17.58
CA LEU A 167 -3.16 -9.52 17.92
C LEU A 167 -2.71 -8.14 18.46
N ASN A 168 -3.64 -7.31 18.90
CA ASN A 168 -3.34 -5.94 19.34
C ASN A 168 -2.29 -5.92 20.46
N GLN A 169 -1.21 -5.14 20.27
CA GLN A 169 -0.10 -4.99 21.21
C GLN A 169 0.63 -6.29 21.55
N VAL A 170 0.46 -7.36 20.75
CA VAL A 170 1.24 -8.58 20.95
C VAL A 170 2.72 -8.32 20.67
N VAL A 171 3.60 -8.96 21.44
CA VAL A 171 5.04 -8.96 21.18
C VAL A 171 5.44 -10.37 20.77
N VAL A 172 5.82 -10.56 19.51
CA VAL A 172 6.21 -11.87 18.98
C VAL A 172 7.68 -11.84 18.55
N ARG A 173 8.49 -12.70 19.12
CA ARG A 173 9.89 -12.91 18.72
C ARG A 173 10.01 -14.09 17.77
N ARG A 174 11.05 -14.05 16.93
CA ARG A 174 11.34 -15.06 15.92
C ARG A 174 11.54 -16.45 16.52
N ASP A 175 11.10 -17.43 15.77
CA ASP A 175 11.47 -18.82 15.94
C ASP A 175 12.91 -19.09 15.43
N ARG A 176 13.30 -20.37 15.42
CA ARG A 176 14.60 -20.83 14.92
C ARG A 176 14.80 -20.61 13.41
N HIS A 177 13.72 -20.41 12.65
CA HIS A 177 13.75 -20.18 11.20
C HIS A 177 13.72 -18.68 10.85
N GLY A 178 13.69 -17.79 11.85
CA GLY A 178 13.65 -16.34 11.66
C GLY A 178 12.25 -15.79 11.40
N VAL A 179 11.20 -16.59 11.61
CA VAL A 179 9.80 -16.23 11.41
C VAL A 179 9.18 -15.91 12.76
N SER A 180 8.50 -14.76 12.89
CA SER A 180 7.76 -14.40 14.10
C SER A 180 6.36 -15.00 14.09
N VAL A 181 5.63 -14.83 12.99
CA VAL A 181 4.27 -15.34 12.82
C VAL A 181 4.17 -16.00 11.45
N ALA A 182 3.93 -17.31 11.45
CA ALA A 182 3.68 -18.10 10.25
C ALA A 182 2.17 -18.32 10.07
N ALA A 183 1.52 -17.47 9.29
CA ALA A 183 0.07 -17.50 9.03
C ALA A 183 -0.23 -17.68 7.53
N ASP A 184 0.57 -18.51 6.86
CA ASP A 184 0.35 -18.89 5.47
C ASP A 184 -0.96 -19.69 5.36
N GLY A 185 -1.81 -19.35 4.39
CA GLY A 185 -3.13 -19.98 4.21
C GLY A 185 -4.17 -19.66 5.28
N LEU A 186 -3.91 -18.69 6.17
CA LEU A 186 -4.85 -18.28 7.22
C LEU A 186 -6.15 -17.72 6.60
N THR A 187 -7.30 -18.15 7.13
CA THR A 187 -8.60 -17.52 6.83
C THR A 187 -9.18 -16.89 8.09
N VAL A 188 -9.55 -15.62 8.01
CA VAL A 188 -10.25 -14.86 9.06
C VAL A 188 -11.60 -14.41 8.53
N GLY A 189 -12.69 -14.73 9.23
CA GLY A 189 -14.05 -14.47 8.79
C GLY A 189 -14.39 -12.98 8.74
N GLN A 190 -13.85 -12.18 9.67
CA GLN A 190 -14.06 -10.73 9.74
C GLN A 190 -12.70 -10.00 9.80
N ASP A 191 -12.36 -9.32 10.90
CA ASP A 191 -11.19 -8.44 10.97
C ASP A 191 -9.94 -9.18 11.51
N LEU A 192 -8.80 -8.88 10.91
CA LEU A 192 -7.48 -9.18 11.50
C LEU A 192 -6.92 -7.88 12.07
N GLN A 193 -6.98 -7.73 13.39
CA GLN A 193 -6.50 -6.55 14.09
C GLN A 193 -5.18 -6.86 14.78
N ALA A 194 -4.11 -6.23 14.33
CA ALA A 194 -2.77 -6.38 14.87
C ALA A 194 -2.16 -5.00 15.14
N GLU A 195 -2.94 -4.12 15.76
CA GLU A 195 -2.55 -2.73 16.03
C GLU A 195 -1.51 -2.65 17.15
N MET A 196 -0.50 -1.79 16.96
CA MET A 196 0.63 -1.61 17.86
C MET A 196 1.38 -2.91 18.19
N MET A 197 1.27 -3.94 17.35
CA MET A 197 2.03 -5.18 17.54
C MET A 197 3.53 -4.93 17.35
N ARG A 198 4.37 -5.71 18.02
CA ARG A 198 5.81 -5.76 17.77
C ARG A 198 6.20 -7.15 17.31
N SER A 199 6.66 -7.24 16.08
CA SER A 199 7.09 -8.48 15.45
C SER A 199 8.60 -8.44 15.22
N TYR A 200 9.35 -9.42 15.73
CA TYR A 200 10.78 -9.57 15.47
C TYR A 200 11.01 -10.83 14.64
N GLY A 201 11.31 -10.69 13.35
CA GLY A 201 11.35 -11.77 12.37
C GLY A 201 10.40 -11.52 11.20
N GLU A 202 10.31 -12.47 10.28
CA GLU A 202 9.35 -12.41 9.17
C GLU A 202 7.93 -12.69 9.69
N LEU A 203 7.00 -11.77 9.41
CA LEU A 203 5.55 -11.97 9.51
C LEU A 203 5.06 -12.47 8.14
N SER A 204 4.66 -13.73 8.06
CA SER A 204 4.19 -14.36 6.81
C SER A 204 2.68 -14.54 6.81
N LEU A 205 2.03 -14.03 5.77
CA LEU A 205 0.59 -14.08 5.50
C LEU A 205 0.34 -14.52 4.05
N ARG A 206 1.12 -15.50 3.57
CA ARG A 206 1.05 -15.94 2.17
C ARG A 206 -0.29 -16.59 1.89
N GLY A 207 -1.01 -16.09 0.88
CA GLY A 207 -2.31 -16.62 0.50
C GLY A 207 -3.38 -16.50 1.60
N ALA A 208 -3.18 -15.64 2.60
CA ALA A 208 -4.16 -15.43 3.65
C ALA A 208 -5.39 -14.68 3.12
N THR A 209 -6.56 -14.94 3.69
CA THR A 209 -7.83 -14.29 3.36
C THR A 209 -8.44 -13.66 4.61
N VAL A 210 -8.79 -12.38 4.53
CA VAL A 210 -9.43 -11.62 5.61
C VAL A 210 -10.77 -11.09 5.11
N GLY A 211 -11.86 -11.54 5.73
CA GLY A 211 -13.24 -11.26 5.29
C GLY A 211 -13.72 -9.83 5.52
N ALA A 212 -12.98 -9.03 6.28
CA ALA A 212 -13.19 -7.59 6.41
C ALA A 212 -11.87 -6.81 6.25
N SER A 213 -11.33 -6.22 7.30
CA SER A 213 -10.14 -5.35 7.26
C SER A 213 -8.92 -6.00 7.92
N LEU A 214 -7.73 -5.67 7.42
CA LEU A 214 -6.46 -6.00 8.07
C LEU A 214 -5.83 -4.72 8.61
N SER A 215 -5.67 -4.63 9.93
CA SER A 215 -5.13 -3.45 10.60
C SER A 215 -3.78 -3.73 11.26
N LEU A 216 -2.73 -3.01 10.86
CA LEU A 216 -1.39 -3.00 11.47
C LEU A 216 -1.03 -1.60 11.95
N ARG A 217 -2.03 -0.81 12.37
CA ARG A 217 -1.81 0.59 12.73
C ARG A 217 -0.84 0.73 13.90
N GLY A 218 0.14 1.60 13.77
CA GLY A 218 1.17 1.83 14.80
C GLY A 218 2.08 0.64 15.08
N SER A 219 2.03 -0.42 14.27
CA SER A 219 2.80 -1.65 14.51
C SER A 219 4.24 -1.53 14.05
N ALA A 220 5.13 -2.28 14.69
CA ALA A 220 6.55 -2.30 14.37
C ALA A 220 6.98 -3.71 13.96
N LEU A 221 7.36 -3.87 12.70
CA LEU A 221 7.86 -5.12 12.13
C LEU A 221 9.38 -5.01 11.96
N HIS A 222 10.14 -5.89 12.63
CA HIS A 222 11.59 -5.84 12.68
C HIS A 222 12.22 -7.11 12.12
N ASN A 223 12.75 -7.04 10.91
CA ASN A 223 13.64 -8.04 10.33
C ASN A 223 14.74 -7.41 9.45
N PRO A 224 15.58 -6.52 10.03
CA PRO A 224 16.51 -5.69 9.25
C PRO A 224 17.59 -6.49 8.50
N TYR A 225 17.94 -7.68 9.02
CA TYR A 225 18.94 -8.58 8.43
C TYR A 225 18.32 -9.68 7.56
N GLY A 226 17.00 -9.85 7.61
CA GLY A 226 16.29 -10.79 6.74
C GLY A 226 15.92 -10.13 5.42
N ARG A 227 15.44 -10.91 4.46
CA ARG A 227 14.97 -10.34 3.18
C ARG A 227 13.70 -9.52 3.36
N ARG A 228 12.82 -9.93 4.28
CA ARG A 228 11.50 -9.31 4.50
C ARG A 228 11.09 -9.32 5.95
N ALA A 229 10.50 -8.23 6.42
CA ALA A 229 9.77 -8.20 7.68
C ALA A 229 8.28 -8.56 7.47
N LEU A 230 7.70 -8.22 6.31
CA LEU A 230 6.34 -8.60 5.92
C LEU A 230 6.35 -9.40 4.61
N ASN A 231 5.78 -10.60 4.63
CA ASN A 231 5.69 -11.49 3.47
C ASN A 231 4.24 -11.94 3.25
N ALA A 232 3.48 -11.19 2.46
CA ALA A 232 2.06 -11.41 2.23
C ALA A 232 1.70 -11.45 0.73
N PRO A 233 2.37 -12.29 -0.10
CA PRO A 233 1.93 -12.46 -1.48
C PRO A 233 0.58 -13.18 -1.52
N GLN A 234 -0.26 -12.82 -2.50
CA GLN A 234 -1.61 -13.36 -2.70
C GLN A 234 -2.54 -13.12 -1.51
N LEU A 235 -2.26 -12.11 -0.68
CA LEU A 235 -3.14 -11.70 0.41
C LEU A 235 -4.44 -11.12 -0.16
N THR A 236 -5.58 -11.61 0.32
CA THR A 236 -6.90 -11.07 -0.01
C THR A 236 -7.52 -10.44 1.23
N VAL A 237 -7.92 -9.18 1.12
CA VAL A 237 -8.63 -8.43 2.15
C VAL A 237 -9.87 -7.84 1.50
N GLU A 238 -11.04 -8.22 1.99
CA GLU A 238 -12.33 -7.79 1.40
C GLU A 238 -12.53 -6.27 1.49
N ARG A 239 -11.90 -5.61 2.46
CA ARG A 239 -11.98 -4.16 2.64
C ARG A 239 -10.61 -3.50 2.54
N THR A 240 -10.12 -2.94 3.64
CA THR A 240 -8.93 -2.09 3.67
C THR A 240 -7.77 -2.76 4.39
N LEU A 241 -6.58 -2.61 3.82
CA LEU A 241 -5.31 -2.83 4.53
C LEU A 241 -4.81 -1.51 5.12
N TYR A 242 -4.72 -1.44 6.45
CA TYR A 242 -4.18 -0.28 7.17
C TYR A 242 -2.75 -0.54 7.64
N LEU A 243 -1.78 0.10 7.00
CA LEU A 243 -0.39 0.22 7.45
C LEU A 243 -0.12 1.66 7.90
N THR A 244 -0.98 2.20 8.77
CA THR A 244 -0.97 3.63 9.11
C THR A 244 -0.45 3.93 10.51
N ALA A 245 -0.30 5.21 10.84
CA ALA A 245 -0.14 5.63 12.23
C ALA A 245 -1.44 5.44 13.04
N VAL A 246 -1.29 5.45 14.36
CA VAL A 246 -2.39 5.48 15.34
C VAL A 246 -2.14 6.59 16.35
N GLY A 247 -3.19 7.35 16.67
CA GLY A 247 -3.18 8.30 17.78
C GLY A 247 -3.36 7.56 19.11
N ILE A 248 -2.44 7.75 20.04
CA ILE A 248 -2.51 7.20 21.40
C ILE A 248 -3.05 8.30 22.32
N SER A 249 -4.29 8.14 22.79
CA SER A 249 -4.83 9.02 23.82
C SER A 249 -4.09 8.82 25.15
N GLY A 250 -3.96 9.88 25.95
CA GLY A 250 -3.31 9.82 27.27
C GLY A 250 -4.14 9.16 28.37
N SER A 251 -5.43 8.94 28.16
CA SER A 251 -6.34 8.37 29.17
C SER A 251 -6.42 6.85 29.06
N ALA A 252 -6.03 6.13 30.12
CA ALA A 252 -6.22 4.68 30.17
C ALA A 252 -7.72 4.33 30.31
N PHE A 253 -8.26 3.52 29.39
CA PHE A 253 -9.58 2.90 29.51
C PHE A 253 -9.43 1.48 30.06
N PRO A 254 -9.86 1.20 31.30
CA PRO A 254 -9.94 -0.16 31.80
C PRO A 254 -10.93 -0.97 30.94
N GLY A 255 -10.43 -1.96 30.20
CA GLY A 255 -11.25 -2.86 29.37
C GLY A 255 -11.25 -2.56 27.86
N GLY A 256 -10.73 -1.40 27.43
CA GLY A 256 -10.49 -1.13 26.01
C GLY A 256 -9.27 -1.90 25.51
N THR A 257 -9.35 -2.43 24.29
CA THR A 257 -8.15 -2.87 23.54
C THR A 257 -7.97 -1.90 22.39
N PRO A 258 -6.97 -1.00 22.43
CA PRO A 258 -5.91 -0.86 23.43
C PRO A 258 -6.34 -0.18 24.75
N PRO A 259 -5.57 -0.38 25.84
CA PRO A 259 -5.87 0.18 27.18
C PRO A 259 -5.82 1.70 27.25
N TYR A 260 -5.42 2.40 26.19
CA TYR A 260 -5.45 3.87 26.07
C TYR A 260 -6.59 4.37 25.17
N GLY A 261 -7.40 3.47 24.60
CA GLY A 261 -8.36 3.80 23.54
C GLY A 261 -7.65 4.16 22.22
N ILE A 262 -8.25 3.76 21.10
CA ILE A 262 -7.94 4.36 19.79
C ILE A 262 -8.94 5.49 19.64
N THR A 263 -8.48 6.73 19.42
CA THR A 263 -9.40 7.84 19.11
C THR A 263 -9.74 7.78 17.63
N PRO A 264 -10.96 7.38 17.22
CA PRO A 264 -11.41 7.50 15.84
C PRO A 264 -11.93 8.94 15.68
N GLY A 265 -11.04 9.91 15.52
CA GLY A 265 -11.42 11.33 15.43
C GLY A 265 -10.24 12.27 15.36
N THR A 266 -10.51 13.57 15.14
CA THR A 266 -9.50 14.64 15.14
C THR A 266 -8.69 14.56 16.45
N PRO A 267 -7.37 14.34 16.39
CA PRO A 267 -6.57 14.13 17.60
C PRO A 267 -6.68 15.33 18.53
N GLU A 268 -6.91 15.09 19.82
CA GLU A 268 -6.76 16.14 20.82
C GLU A 268 -5.33 16.67 20.80
N ARG A 269 -5.16 17.97 21.00
CA ARG A 269 -3.85 18.62 20.93
C ARG A 269 -2.91 18.00 21.99
N GLY A 270 -1.84 17.33 21.55
CA GLY A 270 -0.91 16.60 22.43
C GLY A 270 -1.00 15.08 22.36
N THR A 271 -1.92 14.51 21.56
CA THR A 271 -2.00 13.06 21.30
C THR A 271 -0.67 12.54 20.75
N ARG A 272 -0.08 11.52 21.38
CA ARG A 272 1.15 10.89 20.91
C ARG A 272 0.82 10.01 19.72
N VAL A 273 1.38 10.30 18.55
CA VAL A 273 1.20 9.48 17.35
C VAL A 273 2.26 8.38 17.32
N GLN A 274 1.84 7.14 17.21
CA GLN A 274 2.73 6.00 16.95
C GLN A 274 2.55 5.55 15.50
N ARG A 275 3.64 5.59 14.74
CA ARG A 275 3.65 5.23 13.31
C ARG A 275 3.77 3.73 13.12
N PHE A 276 3.30 3.26 11.96
CA PHE A 276 3.67 1.94 11.47
C PHE A 276 5.13 1.98 10.99
N GLU A 277 5.97 1.08 11.48
CA GLU A 277 7.37 0.95 11.05
C GLU A 277 7.65 -0.46 10.54
N CYS A 278 8.26 -0.56 9.37
CA CYS A 278 8.70 -1.82 8.78
C CYS A 278 10.21 -1.76 8.51
N HIS A 279 11.00 -2.46 9.33
CA HIS A 279 12.45 -2.57 9.21
C HIS A 279 12.79 -3.87 8.49
N GLY A 280 13.07 -3.79 7.19
CA GLY A 280 13.19 -4.94 6.29
C GLY A 280 12.29 -4.77 5.06
N GLY A 281 12.42 -5.67 4.08
CA GLY A 281 11.53 -5.66 2.90
C GLY A 281 10.07 -5.98 3.25
N ALA A 282 9.14 -5.53 2.41
CA ALA A 282 7.72 -5.84 2.54
C ALA A 282 7.16 -6.32 1.18
N ARG A 283 6.42 -7.42 1.17
CA ARG A 283 5.84 -7.98 -0.06
C ARG A 283 4.33 -8.14 0.07
N LEU A 284 3.60 -7.56 -0.88
CA LEU A 284 2.15 -7.63 -1.06
C LEU A 284 1.81 -7.99 -2.53
N ASP A 285 2.71 -8.73 -3.20
CA ASP A 285 2.56 -9.13 -4.60
C ASP A 285 1.27 -9.93 -4.82
N ASP A 286 0.57 -9.69 -5.92
CA ASP A 286 -0.69 -10.37 -6.28
C ASP A 286 -1.81 -10.20 -5.23
N GLY A 287 -1.69 -9.20 -4.34
CA GLY A 287 -2.70 -8.92 -3.33
C GLY A 287 -3.97 -8.28 -3.93
N ARG A 288 -5.11 -8.56 -3.30
CA ARG A 288 -6.43 -8.04 -3.67
C ARG A 288 -7.06 -7.35 -2.47
N PHE A 289 -7.43 -6.09 -2.63
CA PHE A 289 -7.99 -5.25 -1.57
C PHE A 289 -9.27 -4.60 -2.08
N GLY A 290 -10.40 -4.87 -1.43
CA GLY A 290 -11.71 -4.45 -1.94
C GLY A 290 -12.00 -2.96 -1.81
N ASP A 291 -11.42 -2.28 -0.81
CA ASP A 291 -11.59 -0.84 -0.60
C ASP A 291 -10.29 -0.08 -0.90
N ALA A 292 -9.26 -0.29 -0.07
CA ALA A 292 -8.01 0.49 -0.16
C ALA A 292 -6.77 -0.23 0.41
N VAL A 293 -5.60 0.24 0.00
CA VAL A 293 -4.32 0.01 0.68
C VAL A 293 -3.83 1.35 1.22
N ASP A 294 -3.85 1.50 2.55
CA ASP A 294 -3.50 2.75 3.22
C ASP A 294 -2.11 2.67 3.85
N LEU A 295 -1.15 3.42 3.29
CA LEU A 295 0.23 3.54 3.77
C LEU A 295 0.49 4.92 4.40
N SER A 296 -0.54 5.62 4.87
CA SER A 296 -0.41 6.95 5.46
C SER A 296 0.48 6.96 6.70
N GLU A 297 1.50 7.81 6.69
CA GLU A 297 2.51 7.92 7.75
C GLU A 297 3.28 6.61 8.02
N ALA A 298 3.25 5.65 7.09
CA ALA A 298 4.05 4.44 7.16
C ALA A 298 5.54 4.76 6.99
N ARG A 299 6.41 4.09 7.75
CA ARG A 299 7.87 4.20 7.60
C ARG A 299 8.48 2.87 7.20
N PHE A 300 9.06 2.82 6.00
CA PHE A 300 9.80 1.65 5.50
C PHE A 300 11.30 1.90 5.59
N VAL A 301 12.00 1.15 6.45
CA VAL A 301 13.45 1.21 6.62
C VAL A 301 14.06 -0.05 5.99
N MET A 302 14.65 0.10 4.82
CA MET A 302 15.15 -1.01 4.00
C MET A 302 16.67 -0.92 3.78
N GLN A 303 17.30 -2.05 3.51
CA GLN A 303 18.65 -2.13 2.94
C GLN A 303 18.59 -2.06 1.40
N GLN A 304 19.73 -1.91 0.72
CA GLN A 304 19.79 -1.71 -0.74
C GLN A 304 19.21 -2.88 -1.56
N ASP A 305 19.27 -4.10 -1.01
CA ASP A 305 18.78 -5.34 -1.64
C ASP A 305 17.31 -5.67 -1.30
N GLN A 306 16.71 -4.91 -0.39
CA GLN A 306 15.33 -5.07 0.06
C GLN A 306 14.38 -4.20 -0.75
N GLU A 307 13.11 -4.61 -0.79
CA GLU A 307 12.06 -3.91 -1.54
C GLU A 307 10.72 -3.89 -0.81
N LEU A 308 9.97 -2.81 -1.05
CA LEU A 308 8.52 -2.74 -0.89
C LEU A 308 7.90 -3.15 -2.24
N SER A 309 7.45 -4.39 -2.33
CA SER A 309 6.92 -4.98 -3.56
C SER A 309 5.40 -5.04 -3.50
N LEU A 310 4.77 -4.36 -4.46
CA LEU A 310 3.33 -4.23 -4.68
C LEU A 310 2.99 -4.76 -6.10
N ARG A 311 3.71 -5.78 -6.59
CA ARG A 311 3.59 -6.23 -8.00
C ARG A 311 2.22 -6.85 -8.23
N ARG A 312 1.57 -6.47 -9.33
CA ARG A 312 0.24 -7.00 -9.72
C ARG A 312 -0.82 -6.87 -8.61
N LEU A 313 -0.63 -5.93 -7.68
CA LEU A 313 -1.60 -5.60 -6.65
C LEU A 313 -2.86 -4.99 -7.30
N GLN A 314 -4.03 -5.33 -6.76
CA GLN A 314 -5.32 -4.81 -7.22
C GLN A 314 -6.04 -4.15 -6.06
N THR A 315 -6.34 -2.86 -6.20
CA THR A 315 -7.12 -2.12 -5.20
C THR A 315 -7.82 -0.92 -5.85
N PRO A 316 -9.04 -0.54 -5.43
CA PRO A 316 -9.63 0.70 -5.88
C PRO A 316 -8.81 1.92 -5.47
N GLU A 317 -8.23 1.96 -4.27
CA GLU A 317 -7.49 3.13 -3.80
C GLU A 317 -6.14 2.74 -3.17
N LEU A 318 -5.06 3.35 -3.67
CA LEU A 318 -3.73 3.25 -3.06
C LEU A 318 -3.34 4.60 -2.46
N ARG A 319 -3.20 4.66 -1.13
CA ARG A 319 -2.70 5.85 -0.43
C ARG A 319 -1.21 5.70 -0.14
N PHE A 320 -0.38 6.25 -1.01
CA PHE A 320 1.08 6.25 -0.88
C PHE A 320 1.56 7.52 -0.14
N LEU A 321 1.23 7.61 1.14
CA LEU A 321 1.42 8.79 1.99
C LEU A 321 2.41 8.55 3.15
N GLY A 322 3.30 7.56 2.99
CA GLY A 322 4.34 7.18 3.94
C GLY A 322 5.64 7.96 3.75
N ASP A 323 6.56 7.86 4.71
CA ASP A 323 7.86 8.54 4.66
C ASP A 323 8.70 8.04 3.48
N ARG A 324 9.43 8.94 2.83
CA ARG A 324 10.34 8.59 1.73
C ARG A 324 11.29 7.47 2.12
N PRO A 325 11.30 6.34 1.41
CA PRO A 325 12.34 5.34 1.60
C PRO A 325 13.70 5.89 1.15
N GLU A 326 14.67 5.95 2.07
CA GLU A 326 16.04 6.41 1.76
C GLU A 326 16.87 5.35 1.03
N ARG A 327 16.51 4.08 1.19
CA ARG A 327 17.22 2.90 0.67
C ARG A 327 16.21 1.84 0.21
N GLY A 328 16.70 0.85 -0.52
CA GLY A 328 15.87 -0.20 -1.10
C GLY A 328 15.09 0.30 -2.32
N ARG A 329 14.09 -0.48 -2.74
CA ARG A 329 13.26 -0.17 -3.91
C ARG A 329 11.78 -0.28 -3.62
N VAL A 330 10.97 0.51 -4.33
CA VAL A 330 9.52 0.39 -4.40
C VAL A 330 9.16 -0.16 -5.77
N VAL A 331 8.41 -1.27 -5.81
CA VAL A 331 8.08 -1.96 -7.07
C VAL A 331 6.56 -2.04 -7.22
N LEU A 332 6.02 -1.37 -8.22
CA LEU A 332 4.59 -1.31 -8.57
C LEU A 332 4.28 -2.04 -9.88
N SER A 333 5.18 -2.92 -10.34
CA SER A 333 5.07 -3.51 -11.67
C SER A 333 3.77 -4.30 -11.85
N GLY A 334 2.98 -3.94 -12.86
CA GLY A 334 1.70 -4.56 -13.17
C GLY A 334 0.57 -4.27 -12.18
N ALA A 335 0.77 -3.40 -11.19
CA ALA A 335 -0.28 -3.05 -10.23
C ALA A 335 -1.41 -2.28 -10.92
N ARG A 336 -2.64 -2.49 -10.45
CA ARG A 336 -3.85 -1.83 -10.95
C ARG A 336 -4.54 -1.13 -9.80
N VAL A 337 -4.63 0.18 -9.92
CA VAL A 337 -5.25 1.07 -8.96
C VAL A 337 -6.29 1.92 -9.68
N THR A 338 -7.40 2.26 -9.05
CA THR A 338 -8.31 3.29 -9.61
C THR A 338 -7.85 4.67 -9.18
N ASN A 339 -7.81 4.92 -7.87
CA ASN A 339 -7.39 6.18 -7.27
C ASN A 339 -5.99 6.07 -6.66
N LEU A 340 -5.02 6.82 -7.21
CA LEU A 340 -3.71 6.98 -6.61
C LEU A 340 -3.67 8.27 -5.78
N VAL A 341 -3.70 8.13 -4.45
CA VAL A 341 -3.55 9.23 -3.51
C VAL A 341 -2.10 9.26 -3.04
N ASP A 342 -1.37 10.32 -3.35
CA ASP A 342 0.07 10.36 -3.09
C ASP A 342 0.61 11.76 -2.82
N ARG A 343 1.84 11.81 -2.32
CA ARG A 343 2.61 13.04 -2.10
C ARG A 343 4.01 12.87 -2.71
N TYR A 344 4.56 13.95 -3.24
CA TYR A 344 5.87 13.90 -3.93
C TYR A 344 6.99 13.39 -3.02
N ASP A 345 6.97 13.81 -1.76
CA ASP A 345 7.94 13.45 -0.74
C ASP A 345 7.72 12.05 -0.13
N SER A 346 6.73 11.27 -0.57
CA SER A 346 6.63 9.83 -0.23
C SER A 346 7.51 8.97 -1.12
N TRP A 347 7.71 9.38 -2.38
CA TRP A 347 8.30 8.52 -3.39
C TRP A 347 9.82 8.44 -3.24
N PRO A 348 10.43 7.26 -3.51
CA PRO A 348 11.87 7.13 -3.47
C PRO A 348 12.52 7.95 -4.60
N GLY A 349 13.83 8.20 -4.47
CA GLY A 349 14.59 8.92 -5.48
C GLY A 349 14.81 8.15 -6.79
N PRO A 350 15.56 8.75 -7.74
CA PRO A 350 15.94 8.12 -8.99
C PRO A 350 16.52 6.71 -8.81
N GLY A 351 16.01 5.73 -9.55
CA GLY A 351 16.42 4.33 -9.47
C GLY A 351 15.82 3.53 -8.31
N GLY A 352 15.11 4.19 -7.39
CA GLY A 352 14.43 3.55 -6.27
C GLY A 352 12.99 3.12 -6.56
N LEU A 353 12.45 3.43 -7.74
CA LEU A 353 11.07 3.13 -8.15
C LEU A 353 11.05 2.27 -9.42
N THR A 354 10.11 1.33 -9.51
CA THR A 354 9.84 0.59 -10.75
C THR A 354 8.34 0.50 -10.98
N MET A 355 7.86 0.99 -12.12
CA MET A 355 6.43 1.11 -12.41
C MET A 355 6.00 0.50 -13.76
N ALA A 356 6.78 -0.43 -14.33
CA ALA A 356 6.43 -1.09 -15.59
C ALA A 356 5.06 -1.78 -15.52
N GLY A 357 4.13 -1.47 -16.42
CA GLY A 357 2.76 -1.99 -16.36
C GLY A 357 1.90 -1.45 -15.22
N PHE A 358 2.34 -0.41 -14.48
CA PHE A 358 1.55 0.20 -13.43
C PHE A 358 0.40 1.01 -14.04
N PHE A 359 -0.83 0.69 -13.63
CA PHE A 359 -2.04 1.34 -14.09
C PHE A 359 -2.73 2.08 -12.94
N TYR A 360 -3.09 3.33 -13.19
CA TYR A 360 -3.92 4.18 -12.34
C TYR A 360 -4.87 5.00 -13.21
N GLU A 361 -6.08 5.26 -12.72
CA GLU A 361 -7.11 6.03 -13.45
C GLU A 361 -7.08 7.49 -13.00
N ASN A 362 -7.22 7.73 -11.69
CA ASN A 362 -7.27 9.06 -11.09
C ASN A 362 -6.02 9.36 -10.26
N LEU A 363 -5.50 10.58 -10.38
CA LEU A 363 -4.43 11.11 -9.56
C LEU A 363 -5.00 12.11 -8.54
N ILE A 364 -4.76 11.85 -7.25
CA ILE A 364 -5.25 12.69 -6.15
C ILE A 364 -4.05 13.12 -5.30
N PRO A 365 -3.28 14.13 -5.73
CA PRO A 365 -2.13 14.61 -4.97
C PRO A 365 -2.58 15.23 -3.63
N LEU A 366 -1.96 14.81 -2.53
CA LEU A 366 -2.03 15.53 -1.27
C LEU A 366 -0.85 16.50 -1.15
N GLY A 367 -1.17 17.79 -1.11
CA GLY A 367 -0.19 18.88 -1.09
C GLY A 367 0.27 19.29 -2.49
N ARG A 368 1.40 20.00 -2.56
CA ARG A 368 1.92 20.53 -3.83
C ARG A 368 2.66 19.44 -4.60
N PHE A 369 2.04 18.93 -5.66
CA PHE A 369 2.68 17.99 -6.59
C PHE A 369 2.51 18.44 -8.05
N PRO A 370 3.15 19.57 -8.44
CA PRO A 370 3.03 20.13 -9.79
C PRO A 370 3.67 19.24 -10.85
N LEU A 371 3.29 19.46 -12.11
CA LEU A 371 3.71 18.68 -13.26
C LEU A 371 5.23 18.46 -13.40
N PRO A 372 6.12 19.45 -13.19
CA PRO A 372 7.56 19.22 -13.30
C PRO A 372 8.07 18.13 -12.35
N LEU A 373 7.58 18.12 -11.11
CA LEU A 373 7.90 17.09 -10.13
C LEU A 373 7.29 15.74 -10.51
N ARG A 374 6.11 15.72 -11.15
CA ARG A 374 5.50 14.48 -11.68
C ARG A 374 6.33 13.87 -12.80
N LEU A 375 6.90 14.70 -13.68
CA LEU A 375 7.82 14.25 -14.72
C LEU A 375 9.12 13.69 -14.14
N GLU A 376 9.66 14.30 -13.09
CA GLU A 376 10.78 13.75 -12.33
C GLU A 376 10.43 12.38 -11.72
N TRP A 377 9.23 12.22 -11.17
CA TRP A 377 8.75 10.95 -10.62
C TRP A 377 8.67 9.84 -11.70
N VAL A 378 8.15 10.14 -12.89
CA VAL A 378 8.14 9.19 -14.01
C VAL A 378 9.56 8.87 -14.49
N ALA A 379 10.42 9.87 -14.60
CA ALA A 379 11.82 9.69 -15.01
C ALA A 379 12.60 8.87 -13.98
N ALA A 380 12.36 9.08 -12.68
CA ALA A 380 12.98 8.34 -11.58
C ALA A 380 12.67 6.83 -11.63
N ALA A 381 11.50 6.45 -12.15
CA ALA A 381 11.10 5.06 -12.30
C ALA A 381 11.49 4.41 -13.63
N THR A 382 12.00 5.19 -14.58
CA THR A 382 12.41 4.73 -15.92
C THR A 382 13.88 5.08 -16.18
N PRO A 383 14.84 4.36 -15.54
CA PRO A 383 16.26 4.55 -15.82
C PRO A 383 16.58 4.41 -17.31
N GLU A 384 15.95 3.41 -17.93
CA GLU A 384 15.89 3.24 -19.38
C GLU A 384 14.58 3.82 -19.92
N TYR A 385 14.61 4.38 -21.13
CA TYR A 385 13.43 4.99 -21.74
C TYR A 385 12.32 3.96 -21.95
N ALA A 386 11.20 4.16 -21.26
CA ALA A 386 9.96 3.41 -21.46
C ALA A 386 8.81 4.40 -21.78
N PRO A 387 8.09 4.22 -22.90
CA PRO A 387 7.02 5.14 -23.29
C PRO A 387 5.75 5.02 -22.45
N GLU A 388 5.47 3.83 -21.90
CA GLU A 388 4.21 3.49 -21.24
C GLU A 388 3.89 4.41 -20.04
N PRO A 389 4.79 4.61 -19.05
CA PRO A 389 4.51 5.49 -17.90
C PRO A 389 4.10 6.92 -18.29
N TYR A 390 4.73 7.48 -19.32
CA TYR A 390 4.36 8.81 -19.82
C TYR A 390 2.97 8.83 -20.47
N GLU A 391 2.61 7.78 -21.21
CA GLU A 391 1.27 7.69 -21.80
C GLU A 391 0.19 7.53 -20.74
N ARG A 392 0.46 6.76 -19.68
CA ARG A 392 -0.47 6.58 -18.56
C ARG A 392 -0.69 7.89 -17.82
N LEU A 393 0.38 8.61 -17.47
CA LEU A 393 0.28 9.93 -16.84
C LEU A 393 -0.50 10.92 -17.73
N ALA A 394 -0.21 10.95 -19.03
CA ALA A 394 -0.94 11.83 -19.95
C ALA A 394 -2.42 11.45 -20.11
N SER A 395 -2.78 10.17 -19.98
CA SER A 395 -4.18 9.72 -19.98
C SER A 395 -4.89 10.23 -18.73
N ALA A 396 -4.35 9.93 -17.55
CA ALA A 396 -4.95 10.34 -16.27
C ALA A 396 -5.17 11.86 -16.18
N LEU A 397 -4.23 12.67 -16.67
CA LEU A 397 -4.37 14.13 -16.72
C LEU A 397 -5.45 14.60 -17.72
N ARG A 398 -5.64 13.90 -18.84
CA ARG A 398 -6.75 14.23 -19.76
C ARG A 398 -8.09 13.90 -19.15
N ASP A 399 -8.16 12.73 -18.51
CA ASP A 399 -9.38 12.22 -17.89
C ASP A 399 -9.79 13.13 -16.71
N SER A 400 -8.84 13.81 -16.05
CA SER A 400 -9.11 14.87 -15.05
C SER A 400 -9.39 16.27 -15.63
N GLY A 401 -9.28 16.47 -16.95
CA GLY A 401 -9.49 17.75 -17.63
C GLY A 401 -8.24 18.64 -17.76
N GLU A 402 -7.07 18.19 -17.30
CA GLU A 402 -5.78 18.89 -17.37
C GLU A 402 -5.06 18.64 -18.71
N ASP A 403 -5.71 19.06 -19.79
CA ASP A 403 -5.28 18.79 -21.15
C ASP A 403 -3.94 19.42 -21.56
N GLU A 404 -3.63 20.61 -21.03
CA GLU A 404 -2.36 21.29 -21.31
C GLU A 404 -1.20 20.49 -20.72
N ASP A 405 -1.32 20.10 -19.46
CA ASP A 405 -0.34 19.29 -18.73
C ASP A 405 -0.15 17.92 -19.41
N ALA A 406 -1.23 17.28 -19.86
CA ALA A 406 -1.13 16.04 -20.63
C ALA A 406 -0.32 16.19 -21.93
N ARG A 407 -0.39 17.33 -22.62
CA ARG A 407 0.44 17.60 -23.81
C ARG A 407 1.89 17.80 -23.42
N GLU A 408 2.16 18.48 -22.30
CA GLU A 408 3.51 18.66 -21.79
C GLU A 408 4.16 17.33 -21.40
N VAL A 409 3.40 16.38 -20.83
CA VAL A 409 3.88 15.02 -20.57
C VAL A 409 4.29 14.30 -21.85
N LEU A 410 3.45 14.37 -22.89
CA LEU A 410 3.78 13.74 -24.17
C LEU A 410 4.94 14.42 -24.89
N LEU A 411 5.13 15.72 -24.69
CA LEU A 411 6.32 16.43 -25.15
C LEU A 411 7.57 15.93 -24.41
N ALA A 412 7.49 15.78 -23.09
CA ALA A 412 8.57 15.22 -22.27
C ALA A 412 8.94 13.79 -22.72
N LYS A 413 7.94 12.97 -23.05
CA LYS A 413 8.13 11.65 -23.66
C LYS A 413 8.94 11.72 -24.97
N GLN A 414 8.60 12.63 -25.89
CA GLN A 414 9.36 12.78 -27.15
C GLN A 414 10.79 13.28 -26.91
N ARG A 415 11.00 14.19 -25.93
CA ARG A 415 12.33 14.65 -25.54
C ARG A 415 13.20 13.51 -25.02
N ARG A 416 12.63 12.61 -24.20
CA ARG A 416 13.35 11.43 -23.70
C ARG A 416 13.62 10.41 -24.82
N ARG A 417 12.67 10.20 -25.73
CA ARG A 417 12.87 9.38 -26.93
C ARG A 417 13.99 9.91 -27.81
N ARG A 418 14.13 11.24 -27.93
CA ARG A 418 15.20 11.86 -28.73
C ARG A 418 16.59 11.44 -28.22
N GLU A 419 16.77 11.28 -26.91
CA GLU A 419 18.05 10.86 -26.33
C GLU A 419 18.46 9.45 -26.77
N THR A 420 17.51 8.59 -27.14
CA THR A 420 17.81 7.24 -27.65
C THR A 420 18.12 7.19 -29.15
N LEU A 421 17.92 8.30 -29.89
CA LEU A 421 18.15 8.35 -31.34
C LEU A 421 19.63 8.58 -31.72
N PRO A 422 20.04 8.17 -32.94
CA PRO A 422 21.34 8.53 -33.52
C PRO A 422 21.51 10.06 -33.67
N LEU A 423 22.76 10.53 -33.82
CA LEU A 423 23.09 11.97 -33.88
C LEU A 423 22.25 12.78 -34.87
N ALA A 424 22.03 12.27 -36.09
CA ALA A 424 21.16 12.93 -37.08
C ALA A 424 19.71 13.03 -36.62
N GLY A 425 19.17 11.96 -36.00
CA GLY A 425 17.84 11.96 -35.41
C GLY A 425 17.70 12.91 -34.22
N ARG A 426 18.76 13.09 -33.43
CA ARG A 426 18.80 14.09 -32.34
C ARG A 426 18.73 15.51 -32.90
N ALA A 427 19.56 15.84 -33.90
CA ALA A 427 19.57 17.16 -34.52
C ALA A 427 18.20 17.50 -35.13
N TRP A 428 17.59 16.57 -35.87
CA TRP A 428 16.23 16.72 -36.39
C TRP A 428 15.20 16.91 -35.28
N GLY A 429 15.31 16.14 -34.19
CA GLY A 429 14.43 16.29 -33.03
C GLY A 429 14.58 17.64 -32.31
N TYR A 430 15.79 18.22 -32.25
CA TYR A 430 16.00 19.56 -31.71
C TYR A 430 15.35 20.64 -32.60
N LEU A 431 15.49 20.52 -33.92
CA LEU A 431 14.82 21.40 -34.87
C LEU A 431 13.30 21.37 -34.70
N GLN A 432 12.71 20.18 -34.56
CA GLN A 432 11.26 20.00 -34.33
C GLN A 432 10.77 20.55 -32.98
N ASP A 433 11.55 20.38 -31.91
CA ASP A 433 11.22 20.91 -30.56
C ASP A 433 11.25 22.44 -30.56
N TRP A 434 12.26 23.03 -31.22
CA TRP A 434 12.41 24.47 -31.35
C TRP A 434 11.33 25.10 -32.23
N ALA A 435 11.10 24.55 -33.43
CA ALA A 435 10.15 25.11 -34.38
C ALA A 435 8.70 24.98 -33.89
N VAL A 436 8.27 23.77 -33.52
CA VAL A 436 6.83 23.50 -33.27
C VAL A 436 6.58 22.64 -32.01
N ALA A 437 7.58 22.42 -31.16
CA ALA A 437 7.46 21.54 -29.99
C ALA A 437 6.82 20.18 -30.33
N TYR A 438 7.26 19.56 -31.43
CA TYR A 438 6.69 18.31 -31.98
C TYR A 438 5.19 18.37 -32.33
N GLY A 439 4.62 19.56 -32.55
CA GLY A 439 3.19 19.73 -32.85
C GLY A 439 2.29 19.82 -31.61
N TYR A 440 2.85 19.83 -30.40
CA TYR A 440 2.08 19.94 -29.15
C TYR A 440 1.76 21.40 -28.75
N ARG A 441 2.42 22.39 -29.35
CA ARG A 441 2.16 23.84 -29.12
C ARG A 441 1.87 24.57 -30.44
N PRO A 442 0.64 24.51 -30.98
CA PRO A 442 0.29 25.11 -32.28
C PRO A 442 0.50 26.63 -32.32
N GLY A 443 0.41 27.32 -31.18
CA GLY A 443 0.69 28.76 -31.10
C GLY A 443 2.11 29.14 -31.56
N ARG A 444 3.12 28.27 -31.38
CA ARG A 444 4.48 28.54 -31.90
C ARG A 444 4.53 28.54 -33.43
N ALA A 445 3.77 27.67 -34.08
CA ALA A 445 3.69 27.65 -35.53
C ALA A 445 3.06 28.94 -36.09
N ALA A 446 2.04 29.47 -35.42
CA ALA A 446 1.45 30.76 -35.77
C ALA A 446 2.44 31.93 -35.60
N VAL A 447 3.24 31.94 -34.52
CA VAL A 447 4.30 32.93 -34.33
C VAL A 447 5.36 32.83 -35.42
N TRP A 448 5.82 31.62 -35.78
CA TRP A 448 6.76 31.43 -36.89
C TRP A 448 6.18 31.88 -38.23
N MET A 449 4.90 31.63 -38.46
CA MET A 449 4.20 32.12 -39.65
C MET A 449 4.17 33.65 -39.70
N ALA A 450 3.90 34.31 -38.56
CA ALA A 450 3.94 35.77 -38.45
C ALA A 450 5.36 36.35 -38.63
N VAL A 451 6.39 35.67 -38.09
CA VAL A 451 7.80 36.07 -38.26
C VAL A 451 8.24 35.93 -39.71
N LEU A 452 7.92 34.81 -40.37
CA LEU A 452 8.21 34.61 -41.80
C LEU A 452 7.44 35.62 -42.67
N TRP A 453 6.20 35.95 -42.30
CA TRP A 453 5.41 36.97 -42.97
C TRP A 453 6.07 38.36 -42.83
N ALA A 454 6.50 38.74 -41.63
CA ALA A 454 7.16 40.02 -41.40
C ALA A 454 8.53 40.12 -42.11
N LEU A 455 9.35 39.06 -42.06
CA LEU A 455 10.65 39.01 -42.72
C LEU A 455 10.52 38.99 -44.24
N GLY A 456 9.56 38.23 -44.79
CA GLY A 456 9.28 38.20 -46.22
C GLY A 456 8.76 39.56 -46.70
N THR A 457 7.81 40.17 -45.97
CA THR A 457 7.31 41.52 -46.26
C THR A 457 8.44 42.54 -46.28
N LEU A 458 9.34 42.51 -45.29
CA LEU A 458 10.50 43.40 -45.24
C LEU A 458 11.44 43.15 -46.43
N TYR A 459 11.73 41.90 -46.78
CA TYR A 459 12.60 41.60 -47.92
C TYR A 459 11.97 42.05 -49.25
N PHE A 460 10.69 41.74 -49.47
CA PHE A 460 9.98 42.05 -50.71
C PHE A 460 9.59 43.52 -50.85
N SER A 461 9.50 44.30 -49.77
CA SER A 461 9.30 45.74 -49.86
C SER A 461 10.51 46.49 -50.43
N HIS A 462 11.71 45.92 -50.29
CA HIS A 462 12.95 46.44 -50.87
C HIS A 462 13.19 45.99 -52.32
N GLN A 463 12.36 45.08 -52.85
CA GLN A 463 12.48 44.54 -54.20
C GLN A 463 11.38 45.10 -55.10
N HIS A 464 11.74 45.37 -56.35
CA HIS A 464 10.78 45.77 -57.38
C HIS A 464 10.63 44.62 -58.36
N PHE A 465 9.43 44.06 -58.46
CA PHE A 465 9.13 42.97 -59.37
C PHE A 465 8.32 43.47 -60.57
N GLU A 466 8.62 42.93 -61.75
CA GLU A 466 7.84 43.18 -62.94
C GLU A 466 6.59 42.29 -62.96
N PRO A 467 5.43 42.84 -63.38
CA PRO A 467 4.21 42.05 -63.51
C PRO A 467 4.35 41.01 -64.63
N VAL A 468 3.71 39.85 -64.44
CA VAL A 468 3.71 38.74 -65.42
C VAL A 468 2.90 39.12 -66.67
N LYS A 469 1.82 39.89 -66.50
CA LYS A 469 1.00 40.47 -67.57
C LYS A 469 0.93 41.98 -67.40
N GLU A 470 1.27 42.73 -68.43
CA GLU A 470 1.14 44.20 -68.41
C GLU A 470 -0.34 44.60 -68.39
N ASN A 471 -0.71 45.49 -67.45
CA ASN A 471 -2.07 46.04 -67.23
C ASN A 471 -3.18 45.05 -66.79
N GLU A 472 -2.85 43.80 -66.47
CA GLU A 472 -3.78 42.81 -65.88
C GLU A 472 -3.18 42.24 -64.58
N GLY A 473 -3.39 42.92 -63.45
CA GLY A 473 -2.94 42.43 -62.14
C GLY A 473 -3.28 43.37 -60.98
N PRO A 474 -3.30 42.88 -59.73
CA PRO A 474 -3.49 43.73 -58.55
C PRO A 474 -2.31 44.68 -58.36
N ALA A 475 -2.51 45.78 -57.63
CA ALA A 475 -1.41 46.67 -57.25
C ALA A 475 -0.39 45.91 -56.37
N TRP A 476 0.91 46.16 -56.58
CA TRP A 476 1.98 45.52 -55.80
C TRP A 476 1.79 45.83 -54.32
N ASN A 477 1.63 44.77 -53.53
CA ASN A 477 1.60 44.86 -52.09
C ASN A 477 2.48 43.73 -51.50
N PRO A 478 3.64 44.06 -50.91
CA PRO A 478 4.58 43.06 -50.39
C PRO A 478 4.00 42.26 -49.22
N GLU A 479 3.08 42.84 -48.44
CA GLU A 479 2.41 42.17 -47.32
C GLU A 479 1.49 41.07 -47.84
N LEU A 480 0.66 41.40 -48.83
CA LEU A 480 -0.27 40.44 -49.45
C LEU A 480 0.48 39.40 -50.26
N TYR A 481 1.53 39.78 -50.99
CA TYR A 481 2.39 38.85 -51.71
C TYR A 481 3.02 37.80 -50.77
N THR A 482 3.59 38.24 -49.65
CA THR A 482 4.18 37.31 -48.67
C THR A 482 3.13 36.42 -48.00
N LEU A 483 1.96 36.98 -47.70
CA LEU A 483 0.85 36.23 -47.11
C LEU A 483 0.33 35.15 -48.07
N ASP A 484 0.24 35.47 -49.36
CA ASP A 484 -0.17 34.57 -50.44
C ASP A 484 0.81 33.39 -50.60
N LEU A 485 2.11 33.64 -50.44
CA LEU A 485 3.12 32.58 -50.45
C LEU A 485 3.05 31.66 -49.22
N LEU A 486 2.65 32.18 -48.05
CA LEU A 486 2.61 31.43 -46.79
C LEU A 486 1.30 30.69 -46.56
N LEU A 487 0.19 31.13 -47.14
CA LEU A 487 -1.15 30.55 -46.99
C LEU A 487 -1.49 29.62 -48.17
N PRO A 488 -1.22 28.31 -48.09
CA PRO A 488 -1.34 27.41 -49.24
C PRO A 488 -2.76 27.22 -49.78
N VAL A 489 -3.78 27.62 -49.02
CA VAL A 489 -5.21 27.38 -49.34
C VAL A 489 -5.91 28.67 -49.80
N VAL A 490 -5.37 29.84 -49.48
CA VAL A 490 -6.01 31.13 -49.78
C VAL A 490 -5.20 31.82 -50.86
N ASP A 491 -5.78 31.98 -52.04
CA ASP A 491 -5.20 32.75 -53.14
C ASP A 491 -5.63 34.23 -53.02
N LEU A 492 -4.67 35.11 -52.77
CA LEU A 492 -4.86 36.55 -52.67
C LEU A 492 -4.57 37.26 -54.01
N GLY A 493 -4.24 36.50 -55.05
CA GLY A 493 -4.04 36.97 -56.42
C GLY A 493 -2.68 37.64 -56.67
N GLN A 494 -1.75 37.59 -55.71
CA GLN A 494 -0.43 38.26 -55.80
C GLN A 494 0.67 37.27 -56.21
N GLY A 495 0.67 36.04 -55.71
CA GLY A 495 1.77 35.08 -55.82
C GLY A 495 2.15 34.72 -57.26
N LEU A 496 1.17 34.64 -58.16
CA LEU A 496 1.35 34.32 -59.59
C LEU A 496 1.41 35.57 -60.49
N ALA A 497 1.16 36.76 -59.95
CA ALA A 497 1.08 38.01 -60.71
C ALA A 497 2.46 38.65 -60.99
N TRP A 498 3.51 38.22 -60.27
CA TRP A 498 4.83 38.88 -60.28
C TRP A 498 5.96 37.92 -60.67
N LYS A 499 6.87 38.37 -61.53
CA LYS A 499 8.05 37.58 -61.93
C LYS A 499 9.12 37.67 -60.85
N THR A 500 9.39 36.56 -60.17
CA THR A 500 10.53 36.46 -59.25
C THR A 500 11.72 35.81 -59.95
N THR A 501 12.89 36.44 -59.87
CA THR A 501 14.15 35.93 -60.45
C THR A 501 15.26 35.93 -59.40
N GLY A 502 16.28 35.08 -59.61
CA GLY A 502 17.44 35.01 -58.73
C GLY A 502 17.10 34.54 -57.31
N LEU A 503 17.60 35.26 -56.29
CA LEU A 503 17.39 34.91 -54.88
C LEU A 503 15.92 35.00 -54.44
N ALA A 504 15.14 35.92 -55.03
CA ALA A 504 13.73 36.09 -54.69
C ALA A 504 12.91 34.84 -55.06
N GLN A 505 13.23 34.19 -56.17
CA GLN A 505 12.56 32.95 -56.60
C GLN A 505 12.75 31.82 -55.58
N TRP A 506 13.99 31.62 -55.13
CA TRP A 506 14.31 30.59 -54.13
C TRP A 506 13.68 30.92 -52.77
N LEU A 507 13.64 32.19 -52.38
CA LEU A 507 13.00 32.63 -51.14
C LEU A 507 11.49 32.43 -51.18
N SER A 508 10.83 32.75 -52.30
CA SER A 508 9.40 32.47 -52.51
C SER A 508 9.11 30.97 -52.45
N ALA A 509 9.91 30.13 -53.12
CA ALA A 509 9.76 28.68 -53.05
C ALA A 509 9.95 28.13 -51.63
N ALA A 510 10.92 28.67 -50.87
CA ALA A 510 11.15 28.29 -49.48
C ALA A 510 9.98 28.71 -48.57
N LEU A 511 9.43 29.91 -48.74
CA LEU A 511 8.26 30.39 -48.01
C LEU A 511 7.03 29.52 -48.29
N ILE A 512 6.80 29.11 -49.53
CA ILE A 512 5.71 28.18 -49.88
C ILE A 512 5.87 26.85 -49.13
N LEU A 513 7.06 26.23 -49.20
CA LEU A 513 7.31 24.95 -48.52
C LEU A 513 7.14 25.05 -47.00
N LEU A 514 7.68 26.12 -46.39
CA LEU A 514 7.53 26.38 -44.95
C LEU A 514 6.07 26.68 -44.58
N GLY A 515 5.35 27.41 -45.43
CA GLY A 515 3.92 27.69 -45.30
C GLY A 515 3.10 26.42 -45.23
N TRP A 516 3.31 25.47 -46.14
CA TRP A 516 2.67 24.15 -46.10
C TRP A 516 2.96 23.38 -44.80
N VAL A 517 4.21 23.36 -44.36
CA VAL A 517 4.59 22.67 -43.11
C VAL A 517 3.93 23.32 -41.89
N LEU A 518 3.98 24.66 -41.78
CA LEU A 518 3.41 25.37 -40.65
C LEU A 518 1.87 25.29 -40.64
N ALA A 519 1.23 25.49 -41.80
CA ALA A 519 -0.22 25.41 -41.96
C ALA A 519 -0.75 24.03 -41.59
N THR A 520 -0.08 22.94 -41.98
CA THR A 520 -0.48 21.58 -41.58
C THR A 520 -0.37 21.36 -40.07
N THR A 521 0.66 21.90 -39.40
CA THR A 521 0.73 21.85 -37.92
C THR A 521 -0.33 22.72 -37.22
N VAL A 522 -0.63 23.91 -37.74
CA VAL A 522 -1.69 24.77 -37.19
C VAL A 522 -3.06 24.12 -37.39
N ALA A 523 -3.34 23.58 -38.58
CA ALA A 523 -4.58 22.87 -38.88
C ALA A 523 -4.73 21.59 -38.02
N ALA A 524 -3.64 20.81 -37.85
CA ALA A 524 -3.63 19.65 -36.96
C ALA A 524 -3.86 20.01 -35.48
N GLY A 525 -3.39 21.19 -35.05
CA GLY A 525 -3.64 21.73 -33.72
C GLY A 525 -5.08 22.24 -33.56
N ALA A 526 -5.57 23.03 -34.52
CA ALA A 526 -6.91 23.62 -34.53
C ALA A 526 -8.01 22.55 -34.64
N SER A 527 -7.84 21.56 -35.52
CA SER A 527 -8.77 20.41 -35.62
C SER A 527 -8.87 19.63 -34.30
N ARG A 528 -7.78 19.47 -33.54
CA ARG A 528 -7.82 18.84 -32.21
C ARG A 528 -8.49 19.72 -31.15
N LEU A 529 -8.47 21.05 -31.32
CA LEU A 529 -9.18 21.99 -30.45
C LEU A 529 -10.67 22.05 -30.79
N LEU A 530 -11.03 21.98 -32.07
CA LEU A 530 -12.42 22.03 -32.55
C LEU A 530 -13.19 20.73 -32.30
N ARG A 531 -12.51 19.58 -32.28
CA ARG A 531 -13.12 18.27 -31.93
C ARG A 531 -13.46 18.11 -30.43
N ARG A 532 -13.34 19.19 -29.65
CA ARG A 532 -13.63 19.27 -28.20
C ARG A 532 -14.94 19.99 -27.87
N GLN A 533 -15.71 20.37 -28.89
CA GLN A 533 -17.13 20.69 -28.78
C GLN A 533 -17.92 19.59 -29.48
#